data_AF-A0A8T6LUW9-F1
#
_entry.id   AF-A0A8T6LUW9-F1
#
_cell.length_a   1.000
_cell.length_b   1.000
_cell.length_c   1.000
_cell.angle_alpha   90.00
_cell.angle_beta   90.00
_cell.angle_gamma   90.00
#
_symmetry.space_group_name_H-M   'P 1'
#
loop_
_entity.id
_entity.type
_entity.pdbx_description
1 polymer ?
#
loop_
_entity_poly.entity_id
_entity_poly.type
_entity_poly.pdbx_seq_one_letter_code
_entity_poly.pdbx_strand_id
1 'polypeptide(L)'
;RAIEPIANRYFAVFDPFEIKVNESPKITQAKEYLHPDHPERGSRTIPVNTSKIFISKDDYEKYKGKKVRLIGLFNIELEKNVEYAGNEIIQEMPKIQWVSEDNIEVSVVMNDGSEKKGIAEPEVISLKVDDIIQFQRFGFVRLDDKRGMKFYFTHK
;
A
#
# COMPACT_ATOMS: atom_id res chain seq x y z
N ARG A 1 13.59 22.97 -3.81
CA ARG A 1 12.16 23.31 -3.66
C ARG A 1 11.60 22.26 -2.71
N ALA A 2 11.47 22.60 -1.44
CA ALA A 2 11.20 21.65 -0.37
C ALA A 2 9.75 21.20 -0.46
N ILE A 3 9.51 19.94 -0.78
CA ILE A 3 8.17 19.38 -0.75
C ILE A 3 8.19 18.24 0.26
N GLU A 4 7.88 18.65 1.50
CA GLU A 4 7.28 17.88 2.58
C GLU A 4 7.93 16.52 2.95
N PRO A 5 9.06 16.51 3.68
CA PRO A 5 9.52 15.34 4.45
C PRO A 5 8.56 14.90 5.59
N ILE A 6 7.32 15.41 5.60
CA ILE A 6 6.42 15.49 6.76
C ILE A 6 5.12 14.71 6.50
N ALA A 7 4.89 14.14 5.32
CA ALA A 7 3.64 13.42 5.05
C ALA A 7 3.63 12.02 5.67
N ASN A 8 2.57 11.67 6.40
CA ASN A 8 2.36 10.29 6.83
C ASN A 8 2.17 9.39 5.58
N ARG A 9 2.74 8.19 5.63
CA ARG A 9 2.72 7.23 4.54
C ARG A 9 1.63 6.20 4.78
N TYR A 10 0.87 5.91 3.73
CA TYR A 10 -0.17 4.89 3.75
C TYR A 10 -0.08 3.98 2.53
N PHE A 11 -0.62 2.77 2.64
CA PHE A 11 -0.79 1.89 1.49
C PHE A 11 -2.11 2.13 0.77
N ALA A 12 -2.01 2.28 -0.54
CA ALA A 12 -3.13 2.18 -1.47
C ALA A 12 -2.70 1.39 -2.71
N VAL A 13 -3.63 0.61 -3.23
CA VAL A 13 -3.48 -0.20 -4.43
C VAL A 13 -4.52 0.25 -5.44
N PHE A 14 -4.04 0.78 -6.56
CA PHE A 14 -4.85 1.16 -7.72
C PHE A 14 -4.81 0.03 -8.75
N ASP A 15 -5.93 -0.19 -9.44
CA ASP A 15 -6.13 -1.38 -10.29
C ASP A 15 -5.78 -2.68 -9.53
N PRO A 16 -6.54 -3.00 -8.46
CA PRO A 16 -6.19 -4.09 -7.55
C PRO A 16 -6.28 -5.46 -8.22
N PHE A 17 -5.24 -6.26 -8.02
CA PHE A 17 -5.17 -7.66 -8.38
C PHE A 17 -5.12 -8.51 -7.11
N GLU A 18 -6.11 -9.39 -6.93
CA GLU A 18 -6.23 -10.26 -5.77
C GLU A 18 -5.27 -11.45 -5.87
N ILE A 19 -4.55 -11.72 -4.78
CA ILE A 19 -3.67 -12.86 -4.60
C ILE A 19 -3.98 -13.56 -3.27
N LYS A 20 -3.82 -14.88 -3.27
CA LYS A 20 -3.79 -15.72 -2.08
C LYS A 20 -2.38 -16.23 -1.88
N VAL A 21 -1.80 -15.97 -0.70
CA VAL A 21 -0.48 -16.48 -0.32
C VAL A 21 -0.64 -17.82 0.39
N ASN A 22 -0.11 -18.86 -0.22
CA ASN A 22 -0.06 -20.21 0.33
C ASN A 22 1.15 -20.36 1.26
N GLU A 23 1.05 -21.35 2.16
CA GLU A 23 2.10 -21.73 3.13
C GLU A 23 2.64 -20.58 4.02
N SER A 24 1.92 -19.45 4.05
CA SER A 24 2.28 -18.30 4.87
C SER A 24 2.11 -18.58 6.37
N PRO A 25 2.93 -17.97 7.25
CA PRO A 25 2.68 -18.00 8.68
C PRO A 25 1.31 -17.39 9.02
N LYS A 26 0.69 -17.85 10.11
CA LYS A 26 -0.54 -17.22 10.64
C LYS A 26 -0.20 -15.82 11.16
N ILE A 27 -0.56 -14.81 10.38
CA ILE A 27 -0.41 -13.40 10.73
C ILE A 27 -1.72 -12.68 10.43
N THR A 28 -2.15 -11.84 11.36
CA THR A 28 -3.41 -11.08 11.26
C THR A 28 -3.18 -9.58 11.12
N GLN A 29 -1.97 -9.12 11.42
CA GLN A 29 -1.60 -7.69 11.40
C GLN A 29 -0.12 -7.49 11.07
N ALA A 30 0.17 -6.45 10.29
CA ALA A 30 1.52 -5.94 10.04
C ALA A 30 1.66 -4.55 10.68
N LYS A 31 2.87 -4.21 11.13
CA LYS A 31 3.14 -2.92 11.78
C LYS A 31 4.16 -2.13 10.97
N GLU A 32 3.82 -0.90 10.63
CA GLU A 32 4.67 -0.01 9.84
C GLU A 32 4.72 1.39 10.46
N TYR A 33 5.86 2.07 10.33
CA TYR A 33 5.98 3.45 10.81
C TYR A 33 5.21 4.39 9.89
N LEU A 34 4.49 5.35 10.46
CA LEU A 34 3.81 6.40 9.69
C LEU A 34 4.81 7.18 8.84
N HIS A 35 6.03 7.37 9.33
CA HIS A 35 7.14 7.86 8.53
C HIS A 35 8.46 7.29 9.07
N PRO A 36 9.31 6.68 8.23
CA PRO A 36 10.52 5.98 8.71
C PRO A 36 11.54 6.92 9.37
N ASP A 37 11.66 8.16 8.88
CA ASP A 37 12.60 9.14 9.42
C ASP A 37 12.02 9.92 10.63
N HIS A 38 10.76 9.66 10.99
CA HIS A 38 10.02 10.37 12.05
C HIS A 38 9.25 9.37 12.95
N PRO A 39 9.95 8.49 13.68
CA PRO A 39 9.32 7.45 14.51
C PRO A 39 8.46 8.02 15.65
N GLU A 40 8.66 9.27 16.05
CA GLU A 40 7.84 9.99 17.04
C GLU A 40 6.36 10.12 16.63
N ARG A 41 6.08 9.98 15.33
CA ARG A 41 4.70 9.97 14.80
C ARG A 41 3.98 8.67 15.08
N GLY A 42 4.70 7.68 15.56
CA GLY A 42 4.18 6.35 15.83
C GLY A 42 4.08 5.48 14.58
N SER A 43 3.27 4.45 14.73
CA SER A 43 3.12 3.36 13.78
C SER A 43 1.66 3.10 13.51
N ARG A 44 1.38 2.61 12.32
CA ARG A 44 0.09 2.07 11.91
C ARG A 44 0.08 0.55 11.97
N THR A 45 -1.10 0.00 12.16
CA THR A 45 -1.36 -1.45 12.14
C THR A 45 -2.26 -1.76 10.97
N ILE A 46 -1.77 -2.63 10.09
CA ILE A 46 -2.40 -2.97 8.82
C ILE A 46 -2.98 -4.38 8.97
N PRO A 47 -4.29 -4.60 8.80
CA PRO A 47 -4.86 -5.94 8.89
C PRO A 47 -4.31 -6.83 7.77
N VAL A 48 -4.15 -8.12 8.07
CA VAL A 48 -3.65 -9.13 7.13
C VAL A 48 -4.57 -10.33 7.11
N ASN A 49 -5.05 -10.65 5.93
CA ASN A 49 -5.67 -11.91 5.55
C ASN A 49 -4.86 -12.46 4.38
N THR A 50 -3.98 -13.42 4.64
CA THR A 50 -3.11 -13.98 3.60
C THR A 50 -3.87 -14.74 2.52
N SER A 51 -5.15 -15.06 2.75
CA SER A 51 -6.02 -15.62 1.72
C SER A 51 -6.56 -14.58 0.73
N LYS A 52 -6.44 -13.28 1.05
CA LYS A 52 -6.98 -12.19 0.24
C LYS A 52 -6.15 -10.91 0.40
N ILE A 53 -5.03 -10.87 -0.32
CA ILE A 53 -4.16 -9.71 -0.43
C ILE A 53 -4.35 -9.09 -1.82
N PHE A 54 -4.27 -7.78 -1.91
CA PHE A 54 -4.32 -7.04 -3.15
C PHE A 54 -2.99 -6.34 -3.40
N ILE A 55 -2.50 -6.49 -4.62
CA ILE A 55 -1.34 -5.77 -5.17
C ILE A 55 -1.76 -5.04 -6.44
N SER A 56 -0.94 -4.12 -6.95
CA SER A 56 -1.28 -3.48 -8.23
C SER A 56 -1.16 -4.49 -9.36
N LYS A 57 -2.08 -4.44 -10.33
CA LYS A 57 -2.00 -5.28 -11.53
C LYS A 57 -0.67 -5.10 -12.28
N ASP A 58 -0.17 -3.86 -12.34
CA ASP A 58 1.14 -3.54 -12.92
C ASP A 58 2.28 -4.28 -12.22
N ASP A 59 2.27 -4.35 -10.87
CA ASP A 59 3.28 -5.10 -10.12
C ASP A 59 3.13 -6.61 -10.37
N TYR A 60 1.91 -7.14 -10.40
CA TYR A 60 1.67 -8.56 -10.69
C TYR A 60 2.27 -8.95 -12.05
N GLU A 61 1.96 -8.22 -13.11
CA GLU A 61 2.46 -8.52 -14.46
C GLU A 61 3.97 -8.34 -14.56
N LYS A 62 4.52 -7.29 -13.92
CA LYS A 62 5.97 -6.99 -13.95
C LYS A 62 6.81 -8.04 -13.23
N TYR A 63 6.29 -8.58 -12.12
CA TYR A 63 7.01 -9.48 -11.23
C TYR A 63 6.53 -10.93 -11.28
N LYS A 64 5.67 -11.28 -12.24
CA LYS A 64 5.27 -12.65 -12.52
C LYS A 64 6.49 -13.55 -12.71
N GLY A 65 6.51 -14.68 -12.01
CA GLY A 65 7.63 -15.64 -11.95
C GLY A 65 8.85 -15.14 -11.18
N LYS A 66 8.70 -14.14 -10.31
CA LYS A 66 9.81 -13.58 -9.51
C LYS A 66 9.42 -13.48 -8.04
N LYS A 67 10.44 -13.37 -7.19
CA LYS A 67 10.28 -13.06 -5.77
C LYS A 67 10.18 -11.56 -5.55
N VAL A 68 9.25 -11.16 -4.70
CA VAL A 68 9.04 -9.78 -4.25
C VAL A 68 8.80 -9.76 -2.76
N ARG A 69 9.08 -8.62 -2.12
CA ARG A 69 8.74 -8.38 -0.73
C ARG A 69 7.49 -7.53 -0.61
N LEU A 70 6.49 -8.03 0.09
CA LEU A 70 5.37 -7.24 0.59
C LEU A 70 5.90 -6.36 1.73
N ILE A 71 5.87 -5.03 1.55
CA ILE A 71 6.45 -4.08 2.51
C ILE A 71 5.83 -4.30 3.91
N GLY A 72 6.66 -4.37 4.94
CA GLY A 72 6.21 -4.59 6.33
C GLY A 72 5.67 -5.99 6.65
N LEU A 73 5.70 -6.91 5.67
CA LEU A 73 5.16 -8.26 5.83
C LEU A 73 6.26 -9.30 5.57
N PHE A 74 6.24 -9.98 4.42
CA PHE A 74 7.19 -11.05 4.08
C PHE A 74 7.47 -11.11 2.58
N ASN A 75 8.33 -12.03 2.18
CA ASN A 75 8.65 -12.31 0.79
C ASN A 75 7.65 -13.30 0.21
N ILE A 76 7.30 -13.13 -1.06
CA ILE A 76 6.44 -14.03 -1.83
C ILE A 76 7.05 -14.33 -3.18
N GLU A 77 6.67 -15.45 -3.77
CA GLU A 77 6.97 -15.84 -5.14
C GLU A 77 5.69 -15.72 -5.99
N LEU A 78 5.69 -14.79 -6.97
CA LEU A 78 4.51 -14.46 -7.79
C LEU A 78 4.36 -15.42 -8.99
N GLU A 79 4.09 -16.69 -8.71
CA GLU A 79 3.79 -17.68 -9.74
C GLU A 79 2.27 -17.86 -9.99
N LYS A 80 1.87 -18.96 -10.65
CA LYS A 80 0.46 -19.35 -10.79
C LYS A 80 -0.20 -19.55 -9.42
N ASN A 81 0.56 -20.10 -8.48
CA ASN A 81 0.22 -20.15 -7.06
C ASN A 81 1.21 -19.23 -6.35
N VAL A 82 0.71 -18.26 -5.58
CA VAL A 82 1.58 -17.34 -4.85
C VAL A 82 2.00 -18.02 -3.54
N GLU A 83 3.29 -18.23 -3.37
CA GLU A 83 3.85 -18.95 -2.22
C GLU A 83 4.63 -18.00 -1.30
N TYR A 84 4.59 -18.27 0.00
CA TYR A 84 5.46 -17.62 0.96
C TYR A 84 6.93 -18.00 0.71
N ALA A 85 7.81 -17.00 0.64
CA ALA A 85 9.21 -17.18 0.25
C ALA A 85 10.22 -16.79 1.35
N GLY A 86 9.76 -16.57 2.58
CA GLY A 86 10.64 -16.21 3.71
C GLY A 86 10.41 -14.81 4.26
N ASN A 87 11.13 -14.46 5.34
CA ASN A 87 11.03 -13.17 6.03
C ASN A 87 12.28 -12.30 5.83
N GLU A 88 13.36 -12.89 5.34
CA GLU A 88 14.67 -12.27 5.20
C GLU A 88 14.61 -10.98 4.37
N ILE A 89 15.38 -9.98 4.79
CA ILE A 89 15.46 -8.72 4.05
C ILE A 89 16.57 -8.87 3.01
N ILE A 90 16.18 -9.05 1.75
CA ILE A 90 17.09 -9.09 0.61
C ILE A 90 17.10 -7.71 -0.05
N GLN A 91 18.27 -7.06 -0.06
CA GLN A 91 18.40 -5.66 -0.45
C GLN A 91 17.94 -5.37 -1.88
N GLU A 92 18.26 -6.25 -2.83
CA GLU A 92 17.93 -6.09 -4.25
C GLU A 92 16.53 -6.61 -4.61
N MET A 93 15.79 -7.18 -3.65
CA MET A 93 14.46 -7.71 -3.90
C MET A 93 13.46 -6.55 -4.11
N PRO A 94 12.65 -6.58 -5.17
CA PRO A 94 11.60 -5.58 -5.38
C PRO A 94 10.64 -5.55 -4.20
N LYS A 95 10.35 -4.34 -3.71
CA LYS A 95 9.42 -4.12 -2.60
C LYS A 95 8.14 -3.50 -3.14
N ILE A 96 7.00 -4.10 -2.83
CA ILE A 96 5.69 -3.64 -3.31
C ILE A 96 4.74 -3.36 -2.13
N GLN A 97 3.95 -2.30 -2.25
CA GLN A 97 2.86 -2.03 -1.34
C GLN A 97 1.71 -2.99 -1.61
N TRP A 98 0.90 -3.25 -0.59
CA TRP A 98 -0.22 -4.16 -0.64
C TRP A 98 -1.31 -3.67 0.30
N VAL A 99 -2.52 -4.18 0.11
CA VAL A 99 -3.66 -3.98 1.00
C VAL A 99 -4.33 -5.34 1.19
N SER A 100 -5.00 -5.56 2.31
CA SER A 100 -5.75 -6.78 2.60
C SER A 100 -7.16 -6.41 3.05
N GLU A 101 -8.02 -7.39 3.31
CA GLU A 101 -9.24 -7.15 4.08
C GLU A 101 -8.93 -7.01 5.59
N ASP A 102 -9.58 -6.10 6.31
CA ASP A 102 -10.50 -5.05 5.81
C ASP A 102 -9.76 -3.93 5.06
N ASN A 103 -10.43 -3.28 4.09
CA ASN A 103 -9.90 -2.13 3.34
C ASN A 103 -10.97 -1.08 3.05
N ILE A 104 -10.52 0.08 2.56
CA ILE A 104 -11.36 1.24 2.25
C ILE A 104 -11.23 1.57 0.77
N GLU A 105 -12.36 1.69 0.06
CA GLU A 105 -12.36 2.20 -1.30
C GLU A 105 -11.89 3.65 -1.34
N VAL A 106 -11.00 3.97 -2.28
CA VAL A 106 -10.48 5.31 -2.48
C VAL A 106 -10.45 5.67 -3.96
N SER A 107 -10.44 6.97 -4.24
CA SER A 107 -10.22 7.50 -5.59
C SER A 107 -9.21 8.64 -5.55
N VAL A 108 -8.41 8.77 -6.61
CA VAL A 108 -7.47 9.88 -6.78
C VAL A 108 -7.74 10.55 -8.12
N VAL A 109 -8.01 11.85 -8.09
CA VAL A 109 -8.04 12.71 -9.27
C VAL A 109 -6.61 13.11 -9.61
N MET A 110 -6.17 12.80 -10.82
CA MET A 110 -4.83 13.06 -11.34
C MET A 110 -4.73 14.48 -11.94
N ASN A 111 -3.50 14.96 -12.17
CA ASN A 111 -3.26 16.30 -12.73
C ASN A 111 -3.82 16.49 -14.16
N ASP A 112 -4.02 15.40 -14.90
CA ASP A 112 -4.65 15.40 -16.23
C ASP A 112 -6.18 15.32 -16.17
N GLY A 113 -6.77 15.33 -14.97
CA GLY A 113 -8.21 15.21 -14.73
C GLY A 113 -8.73 13.77 -14.75
N SER A 114 -7.90 12.77 -15.03
CA SER A 114 -8.29 11.36 -14.93
C SER A 114 -8.51 10.94 -13.47
N GLU A 115 -9.36 9.95 -13.23
CA GLU A 115 -9.62 9.41 -11.89
C GLU A 115 -9.12 7.97 -11.80
N LYS A 116 -8.29 7.68 -10.80
CA LYS A 116 -7.83 6.34 -10.46
C LYS A 116 -8.57 5.82 -9.24
N LYS A 117 -9.25 4.68 -9.38
CA LYS A 117 -9.92 3.98 -8.28
C LYS A 117 -9.01 2.90 -7.70
N GLY A 118 -9.11 2.69 -6.40
CA GLY A 118 -8.31 1.71 -5.69
C GLY A 118 -8.86 1.41 -4.31
N ILE A 119 -8.07 0.69 -3.54
CA ILE A 119 -8.34 0.35 -2.14
C ILE A 119 -7.14 0.73 -1.30
N ALA A 120 -7.40 1.17 -0.07
CA ALA A 120 -6.37 1.60 0.88
C ALA A 120 -6.52 0.87 2.22
N GLU A 121 -5.44 0.87 2.99
CA GLU A 121 -5.45 0.32 4.35
C GLU A 121 -6.42 1.11 5.26
N PRO A 122 -7.10 0.48 6.24
CA PRO A 122 -8.20 1.11 6.98
C PRO A 122 -7.88 2.42 7.69
N GLU A 123 -6.64 2.61 8.13
CA GLU A 123 -6.25 3.81 8.87
C GLU A 123 -6.43 5.12 8.09
N VAL A 124 -6.59 5.08 6.76
CA VAL A 124 -6.93 6.29 5.98
C VAL A 124 -8.27 6.90 6.41
N ILE A 125 -9.14 6.14 7.08
CA ILE A 125 -10.39 6.66 7.65
C ILE A 125 -10.15 7.65 8.79
N SER A 126 -8.95 7.72 9.37
CA SER A 126 -8.59 8.72 10.39
C SER A 126 -8.23 10.10 9.82
N LEU A 127 -7.95 10.19 8.52
CA LEU A 127 -7.53 11.43 7.86
C LEU A 127 -8.61 12.51 7.89
N LYS A 128 -8.21 13.78 7.83
CA LYS A 128 -9.10 14.94 7.72
C LYS A 128 -9.03 15.52 6.31
N VAL A 129 -10.09 16.21 5.91
CA VAL A 129 -10.06 17.02 4.68
C VAL A 129 -8.86 17.97 4.77
N ASP A 130 -8.18 18.14 3.64
CA ASP A 130 -6.92 18.87 3.47
C ASP A 130 -5.65 18.20 4.01
N ASP A 131 -5.74 17.02 4.65
CA ASP A 131 -4.55 16.25 5.00
C ASP A 131 -3.78 15.87 3.72
N ILE A 132 -2.47 16.16 3.71
CA ILE A 132 -1.54 15.72 2.68
C ILE A 132 -0.79 14.49 3.20
N ILE A 133 -0.94 13.40 2.47
CA ILE A 133 -0.32 12.11 2.78
C ILE A 133 0.43 11.57 1.57
N GLN A 134 1.25 10.55 1.79
CA GLN A 134 1.90 9.82 0.71
C GLN A 134 1.30 8.43 0.58
N PHE A 135 0.69 8.13 -0.57
CA PHE A 135 0.43 6.75 -0.94
C PHE A 135 1.74 6.13 -1.45
N GLN A 136 2.27 5.16 -0.69
CA GLN A 136 3.59 4.61 -0.94
C GLN A 136 3.69 4.00 -2.34
N ARG A 137 4.77 4.32 -3.07
CA ARG A 137 5.03 3.99 -4.49
C ARG A 137 4.07 4.62 -5.51
N PHE A 138 3.00 5.29 -5.07
CA PHE A 138 2.10 6.04 -5.94
C PHE A 138 2.50 7.51 -6.02
N GLY A 139 2.47 8.25 -4.91
CA GLY A 139 2.80 9.67 -4.82
C GLY A 139 2.09 10.37 -3.67
N PHE A 140 2.27 11.69 -3.57
CA PHE A 140 1.61 12.54 -2.58
C PHE A 140 0.21 12.92 -3.04
N VAL A 141 -0.72 12.92 -2.11
CA VAL A 141 -2.13 13.22 -2.36
C VAL A 141 -2.72 14.04 -1.23
N ARG A 142 -3.70 14.90 -1.53
CA ARG A 142 -4.51 15.64 -0.54
C ARG A 142 -5.90 15.03 -0.47
N LEU A 143 -6.40 14.76 0.74
CA LEU A 143 -7.80 14.34 0.93
C LEU A 143 -8.75 15.53 0.68
N ASP A 144 -9.69 15.38 -0.24
CA ASP A 144 -10.63 16.44 -0.64
C ASP A 144 -12.06 16.16 -0.16
N ASP A 145 -12.52 14.92 -0.32
CA ASP A 145 -13.81 14.48 0.22
C ASP A 145 -13.62 13.28 1.15
N LYS A 146 -13.91 13.51 2.43
CA LYS A 146 -13.80 12.49 3.48
C LYS A 146 -14.83 11.36 3.32
N ARG A 147 -16.03 11.67 2.84
CA ARG A 147 -17.12 10.70 2.76
C ARG A 147 -16.87 9.68 1.66
N GLY A 148 -16.44 10.14 0.48
CA GLY A 148 -16.05 9.29 -0.63
C GLY A 148 -14.60 8.84 -0.62
N MET A 149 -13.81 9.25 0.39
CA MET A 149 -12.35 9.06 0.43
C MET A 149 -11.69 9.41 -0.91
N LYS A 150 -12.03 10.59 -1.43
CA LYS A 150 -11.51 11.13 -2.69
C LYS A 150 -10.34 12.06 -2.43
N PHE A 151 -9.27 11.81 -3.15
CA PHE A 151 -8.03 12.55 -3.05
C PHE A 151 -7.69 13.25 -4.37
N TYR A 152 -6.84 14.27 -4.30
CA TYR A 152 -6.19 14.88 -5.46
C TYR A 152 -4.71 14.58 -5.42
N PHE A 153 -4.18 14.11 -6.55
CA PHE A 153 -2.75 13.93 -6.75
C PHE A 153 -2.05 15.28 -6.71
N THR A 154 -0.88 15.34 -6.06
CA THR A 154 -0.05 16.56 -6.05
C THR A 154 1.19 16.34 -6.90
N HIS A 155 2.08 15.44 -6.47
CA HIS A 155 3.34 15.12 -7.13
C HIS A 155 3.88 13.76 -6.65
N LYS A 156 4.92 13.27 -7.32
CA LYS A 156 5.61 12.03 -6.98
C LYS A 156 7.07 12.29 -6.63
#